data_AF-A0A1H2F4S4-F1
#
_entry.id   AF-A0A1H2F4S4-F1
#
_cell.length_a   1.000
_cell.length_b   1.000
_cell.length_c   1.000
_cell.angle_alpha   90.00
_cell.angle_beta   90.00
_cell.angle_gamma   90.00
#
_symmetry.space_group_name_H-M   'P 1'
#
loop_
_entity.id
_entity.type
_entity.pdbx_description
1 polymer ?
#
loop_
_entity_poly.entity_id
_entity_poly.type
_entity_poly.pdbx_seq_one_letter_code
_entity_poly.pdbx_strand_id
1 'polypeptide(L)'
;MKFFSSDLRRASPDHAELVRRYELARTLVDFLAAVFFIVGSVFFFYESLLFSGTWLFLIGSILFAVRPTIRLALELHLTRLPVPDEFRPYGALAERRM
;
A
#
# COMPACT_ATOMS: atom_id res chain seq x y z
N MET A 1 -3.07 18.64 10.10
CA MET A 1 -3.54 17.25 9.86
C MET A 1 -2.47 16.29 10.35
N LYS A 2 -2.80 15.33 11.23
CA LYS A 2 -1.86 14.23 11.54
C LYS A 2 -1.88 13.28 10.35
N PHE A 3 -0.82 13.29 9.55
CA PHE A 3 -0.60 12.22 8.59
C PHE A 3 -0.45 10.90 9.38
N PHE A 4 -0.92 9.78 8.84
CA PHE A 4 -0.79 8.43 9.42
C PHE A 4 -1.61 8.11 10.69
N SER A 5 -2.68 8.85 11.02
CA SER A 5 -3.56 8.46 12.13
C SER A 5 -4.36 7.19 11.82
N SER A 6 -4.26 6.19 12.69
CA SER A 6 -5.02 4.93 12.63
C SER A 6 -6.54 5.15 12.68
N ASP A 7 -6.96 6.21 13.36
CA ASP A 7 -8.37 6.48 13.65
C ASP A 7 -9.14 6.88 12.38
N LEU A 8 -8.47 7.53 11.42
CA LEU A 8 -9.06 7.90 10.13
C LEU A 8 -9.36 6.69 9.23
N ARG A 9 -8.66 5.57 9.42
CA ARG A 9 -8.88 4.35 8.61
C ARG A 9 -10.23 3.68 8.90
N ARG A 10 -10.85 3.98 10.05
CA ARG A 10 -12.15 3.44 10.48
C ARG A 10 -13.19 4.53 10.69
N ALA A 11 -12.91 5.76 10.27
CA ALA A 11 -13.77 6.91 10.55
C ALA A 11 -15.14 6.83 9.87
N SER A 12 -15.23 6.18 8.70
CA SER A 12 -16.51 5.89 8.04
C SER A 12 -16.46 4.57 7.25
N PRO A 13 -17.61 4.01 6.84
CA PRO A 13 -17.66 2.85 5.97
C PRO A 13 -16.85 3.03 4.68
N ASP A 14 -16.83 4.24 4.11
CA ASP A 14 -16.07 4.56 2.90
C ASP A 14 -14.56 4.51 3.13
N HIS A 15 -14.08 4.97 4.29
CA HIS A 15 -12.66 4.88 4.66
C HIS A 15 -12.23 3.41 4.83
N ALA A 16 -13.07 2.60 5.48
CA ALA A 16 -12.78 1.19 5.71
C ALA A 16 -12.73 0.39 4.39
N GLU A 17 -13.68 0.64 3.46
CA GLU A 17 -13.68 0.01 2.15
C GLU A 17 -12.47 0.41 1.30
N LEU A 18 -12.06 1.69 1.35
CA LEU A 18 -10.86 2.15 0.66
C LEU A 18 -9.62 1.44 1.21
N VAL A 19 -9.43 1.41 2.53
CA VAL A 19 -8.31 0.73 3.18
C VAL A 19 -8.26 -0.74 2.78
N ARG A 20 -9.41 -1.44 2.81
CA ARG A 20 -9.51 -2.85 2.43
C ARG A 20 -9.02 -3.11 1.00
N ARG A 21 -9.40 -2.27 0.04
CA ARG A 21 -8.97 -2.40 -1.37
C ARG A 21 -7.46 -2.23 -1.52
N TYR A 22 -6.89 -1.23 -0.85
CA TYR A 22 -5.45 -0.99 -0.88
C TYR A 22 -4.64 -2.08 -0.18
N GLU A 23 -5.15 -2.62 0.94
CA GLU A 23 -4.54 -3.75 1.63
C GLU A 23 -4.57 -5.02 0.77
N LEU A 24 -5.69 -5.30 0.09
CA LEU A 24 -5.78 -6.42 -0.85
C LEU A 24 -4.79 -6.25 -2.01
N ALA A 25 -4.72 -5.07 -2.63
CA ALA A 25 -3.78 -4.78 -3.71
C ALA A 25 -2.33 -4.96 -3.26
N ARG A 26 -1.98 -4.48 -2.06
CA ARG A 26 -0.66 -4.67 -1.46
C ARG A 26 -0.34 -6.15 -1.26
N THR A 27 -1.24 -6.91 -0.66
CA THR A 27 -1.06 -8.35 -0.42
C THR A 27 -0.86 -9.11 -1.73
N LEU A 28 -1.61 -8.77 -2.78
CA LEU A 28 -1.44 -9.38 -4.10
C LEU A 28 -0.05 -9.10 -4.69
N VAL A 29 0.41 -7.85 -4.64
CA VAL A 29 1.75 -7.48 -5.12
C VAL A 29 2.85 -8.19 -4.33
N ASP A 30 2.70 -8.27 -3.01
CA ASP A 30 3.66 -8.96 -2.15
C ASP A 30 3.72 -10.46 -2.43
N PHE A 31 2.57 -11.09 -2.63
CA PHE A 31 2.49 -12.50 -2.99
C PHE A 31 3.13 -12.77 -4.35
N LEU A 32 2.84 -11.94 -5.35
CA LEU A 32 3.49 -12.05 -6.66
C LEU A 32 5.00 -11.87 -6.55
N ALA A 33 5.47 -10.84 -5.84
CA ALA A 33 6.90 -10.62 -5.62
C ALA A 33 7.57 -11.85 -5.00
N ALA A 34 6.96 -12.45 -3.98
CA ALA A 34 7.46 -13.67 -3.34
C ALA A 34 7.54 -14.84 -4.32
N VAL A 35 6.50 -15.06 -5.14
CA VAL A 35 6.52 -16.11 -6.17
C VAL A 35 7.65 -15.90 -7.16
N PHE A 36 7.81 -14.69 -7.70
CA PHE A 36 8.89 -14.36 -8.64
C PHE A 36 10.27 -14.60 -8.04
N PHE A 37 10.50 -14.19 -6.78
CA PHE A 37 11.75 -14.45 -6.09
C PHE A 37 12.03 -15.93 -5.86
N ILE A 38 11.03 -16.70 -5.42
CA ILE A 38 11.19 -18.13 -5.16
C ILE A 38 11.51 -18.86 -6.47
N VAL A 39 10.73 -18.62 -7.54
CA VAL A 39 10.96 -19.27 -8.84
C VAL A 39 12.31 -18.84 -9.43
N GLY A 40 12.64 -17.55 -9.37
CA GLY A 40 13.96 -17.05 -9.79
C GLY A 40 15.11 -17.68 -9.02
N SER A 41 14.93 -17.90 -7.71
CA SER A 41 15.93 -18.58 -6.86
C SER A 41 16.12 -20.03 -7.26
N VAL A 42 15.04 -20.73 -7.59
CA VAL A 42 15.12 -22.11 -8.11
C VAL A 42 15.88 -22.14 -9.45
N PHE A 43 15.71 -21.14 -10.31
CA PHE A 43 16.42 -21.09 -11.60
C PHE A 43 17.92 -20.89 -11.44
N PHE A 44 18.38 -20.24 -10.37
CA PHE A 44 19.80 -20.05 -10.09
C PHE A 44 20.57 -21.34 -9.78
N PHE A 45 19.88 -22.47 -9.56
CA PHE A 45 20.53 -23.78 -9.44
C PHE A 45 20.94 -24.40 -10.78
N TYR A 46 20.53 -23.82 -11.91
CA TYR A 46 20.81 -24.36 -13.24
C TYR A 46 21.46 -23.29 -14.13
N GLU A 47 22.68 -23.55 -14.63
CA GLU A 47 23.37 -22.58 -15.49
C GLU A 47 22.55 -22.17 -16.73
N SER A 48 21.83 -23.11 -17.33
CA SER A 48 20.97 -22.87 -18.50
C SER A 48 19.80 -21.92 -18.22
N LEU A 49 19.40 -21.74 -16.95
CA LEU A 49 18.27 -20.90 -16.55
C LEU A 49 18.71 -19.58 -15.88
N LEU A 50 20.00 -19.32 -15.72
CA LEU A 50 20.52 -18.12 -15.03
C LEU A 50 19.97 -16.81 -15.61
N PHE A 51 19.93 -16.69 -16.95
CA PHE A 51 19.40 -15.50 -17.61
C PHE A 51 17.92 -15.28 -17.24
N SER A 52 17.09 -16.32 -17.34
CA SER A 52 15.67 -16.26 -16.96
C SER A 52 15.49 -15.99 -15.46
N GLY A 53 16.29 -16.62 -14.60
CA GLY A 53 16.26 -16.44 -13.15
C GLY A 53 16.57 -15.00 -12.75
N THR A 54 17.51 -14.35 -13.44
CA THR A 54 17.90 -12.96 -13.21
C THR A 54 16.73 -12.01 -13.49
N TRP A 55 16.01 -12.22 -14.61
CA TRP A 55 14.83 -11.45 -14.95
C TRP A 55 13.68 -11.67 -13.96
N LEU A 56 13.43 -12.90 -13.52
CA LEU A 56 12.42 -13.19 -12.50
C LEU A 56 12.74 -12.45 -11.19
N PHE A 57 14.01 -12.44 -10.78
CA PHE A 57 14.47 -11.68 -9.61
C PHE A 57 14.30 -10.17 -9.78
N LEU A 58 14.59 -9.63 -10.96
CA LEU A 58 14.40 -8.21 -11.24
C LEU A 58 12.90 -7.83 -11.17
N ILE A 59 12.02 -8.64 -11.78
CA ILE A 59 10.57 -8.44 -11.72
C ILE A 59 10.07 -8.51 -10.28
N GLY A 60 10.50 -9.53 -9.51
CA GLY A 60 10.18 -9.64 -8.09
C GLY A 60 10.62 -8.40 -7.29
N SER A 61 11.81 -7.86 -7.60
CA SER A 61 12.34 -6.65 -6.96
C SER A 61 11.53 -5.40 -7.27
N ILE A 62 11.11 -5.24 -8.52
CA ILE A 62 10.24 -4.14 -8.93
C ILE A 62 8.88 -4.24 -8.22
N LEU A 63 8.27 -5.43 -8.18
CA LEU A 63 7.02 -5.66 -7.46
C LEU A 63 7.16 -5.34 -5.97
N PHE A 64 8.25 -5.79 -5.35
CA PHE A 64 8.55 -5.49 -3.95
C PHE A 64 8.69 -3.97 -3.70
N ALA A 65 9.29 -3.24 -4.63
CA ALA A 65 9.40 -1.78 -4.56
C ALA A 65 8.07 -1.03 -4.76
N VAL A 66 7.04 -1.67 -5.33
CA VAL A 66 5.69 -1.08 -5.45
C VAL A 66 4.98 -0.99 -4.10
N ARG A 67 5.36 -1.82 -3.11
CA ARG A 67 4.76 -1.82 -1.76
C ARG A 67 4.72 -0.44 -1.08
N PRO A 68 5.83 0.33 -0.95
CA PRO A 68 5.78 1.68 -0.40
C PRO A 68 4.88 2.62 -1.21
N THR A 69 4.80 2.45 -2.53
CA THR A 69 3.95 3.26 -3.42
C THR A 69 2.47 3.06 -3.13
N ILE A 70 2.02 1.81 -2.92
CA ILE A 70 0.62 1.51 -2.56
C ILE A 70 0.26 2.15 -1.22
N ARG A 71 1.17 2.08 -0.24
CA ARG A 71 0.96 2.71 1.08
C ARG A 71 0.83 4.23 0.95
N LEU A 72 1.74 4.88 0.22
CA LEU A 72 1.71 6.32 0.01
C LEU A 72 0.43 6.75 -0.71
N ALA A 73 0.02 6.01 -1.74
CA ALA A 73 -1.21 6.28 -2.48
C ALA A 73 -2.47 6.17 -1.60
N LEU A 74 -2.54 5.17 -0.71
CA LEU A 74 -3.62 5.04 0.27
C LEU A 74 -3.68 6.28 1.18
N GLU A 75 -2.55 6.70 1.73
CA GLU A 75 -2.48 7.84 2.65
C GLU A 75 -2.88 9.15 1.97
N LEU A 76 -2.47 9.36 0.71
CA LEU A 76 -2.88 10.50 -0.11
C LEU A 76 -4.38 10.47 -0.47
N HIS A 77 -5.00 9.31 -0.61
CA HIS A 77 -6.44 9.22 -0.83
C HIS A 77 -7.24 9.45 0.46
N LEU A 78 -6.78 8.93 1.59
CA LEU A 78 -7.44 9.14 2.89
C LEU A 78 -7.47 10.62 3.29
N THR A 79 -6.46 11.42 2.94
CA THR A 79 -6.46 12.87 3.22
C THR A 79 -7.47 13.66 2.39
N ARG A 80 -7.98 13.09 1.29
CA ARG A 80 -8.97 13.72 0.42
C ARG A 80 -10.41 13.40 0.81
N LEU A 81 -10.64 12.38 1.64
CA LEU A 81 -11.99 12.04 2.11
C LEU A 81 -12.45 13.01 3.21
N PRO A 82 -13.74 13.39 3.22
CA PRO A 82 -14.30 14.20 4.29
C PRO A 82 -14.27 13.41 5.60
N VAL A 83 -13.55 13.95 6.58
CA VAL A 83 -13.46 13.38 7.92
C VAL A 83 -14.70 13.80 8.74
N PRO A 84 -15.46 12.85 9.31
CA PRO A 84 -16.58 13.16 10.20
C PRO A 84 -16.13 13.99 11.40
N ASP A 85 -16.99 14.89 11.88
CA ASP A 85 -16.62 15.87 12.93
C ASP A 85 -16.16 15.21 14.24
N GLU A 86 -16.67 14.01 14.55
CA GLU A 86 -16.27 13.21 15.72
C GLU A 86 -14.80 12.73 15.67
N PHE A 87 -14.24 12.62 14.46
CA PHE A 87 -12.84 12.23 14.24
C PHE A 87 -11.94 13.44 13.95
N ARG A 88 -12.48 14.67 13.97
CA ARG A 88 -11.66 15.89 13.88
C ARG A 88 -11.05 16.20 15.25
N PRO A 89 -9.75 16.51 15.33
CA PRO A 89 -9.15 16.93 16.59
C PRO A 89 -9.86 18.19 17.12
N TYR A 90 -10.15 18.22 18.42
CA TYR A 90 -10.75 19.35 19.13
C TYR A 90 -9.93 20.62 18.83
N GLY A 91 -10.49 21.52 18.00
CA GLY A 91 -9.80 22.72 17.48
C GLY A 91 -10.10 23.03 16.00
N ALA A 92 -10.53 22.06 15.20
CA ALA A 92 -10.87 22.30 13.78
C ALA A 92 -12.19 23.07 13.55
N LEU A 93 -12.99 23.28 14.59
CA LEU A 93 -14.30 23.96 14.52
C LEU A 93 -14.19 25.50 14.49
N ALA A 94 -13.01 26.08 14.74
CA ALA A 94 -12.85 27.52 14.95
C ALA A 94 -12.73 28.37 13.67
N GLU A 95 -12.36 27.79 12.52
CA GLU A 95 -11.98 28.59 11.34
C GLU A 95 -13.09 28.86 10.30
N ARG A 96 -14.31 28.31 10.47
CA ARG A 96 -15.42 28.56 9.51
C ARG A 96 -16.45 29.59 9.95
N ARG A 97 -16.17 30.35 11.01
CA ARG A 97 -17.01 31.48 11.45
C ARG A 97 -16.17 32.72 11.75
N MET A 98 -15.52 33.27 10.75
CA MET A 98 -15.20 34.71 10.66
C MET A 98 -15.29 35.15 9.21
#